data_AF-A0A2P6P7K2-F1
#
_entry.id   AF-A0A2P6P7K2-F1
#
_cell.length_a   1.000
_cell.length_b   1.000
_cell.length_c   1.000
_cell.angle_alpha   90.00
_cell.angle_beta   90.00
_cell.angle_gamma   90.00
#
_symmetry.space_group_name_H-M   'P 1'
#
loop_
_entity.id
_entity.type
_entity.pdbx_description
1 polymer ?
#
loop_
_entity_poly.entity_id
_entity_poly.type
_entity_poly.pdbx_seq_one_letter_code
_entity_poly.pdbx_strand_id
1 'polypeptide(L)'
;MPSPEWHCSFAQKSSHPDWSPAAIKSAILTTAQVLNLGVKPIVDETLGPADIFATGAAHVNPSRADDRGLIFDLEPADYIPYLCGLNYSDDQIQIITQQTVKCSQVGAIPEAQLNYPFIFYFI
;
A
#
# COMPACT_ATOMS: atom_id res chain seq x y z
N MET A 1 7.63 -5.37 21.49
CA MET A 1 7.83 -6.49 20.55
C MET A 1 7.51 -5.97 19.16
N PRO A 2 8.36 -6.20 18.14
CA PRO A 2 7.98 -5.87 16.77
C PRO A 2 6.74 -6.66 16.41
N SER A 3 5.80 -6.00 15.76
CA SER A 3 4.56 -6.58 15.31
C SER A 3 4.80 -7.58 14.14
N PRO A 4 3.97 -8.63 13.97
CA PRO A 4 4.25 -9.75 13.06
C PRO A 4 4.47 -9.34 11.58
N GLU A 5 3.93 -8.21 11.15
CA GLU A 5 4.07 -7.65 9.81
C GLU A 5 5.51 -7.26 9.45
N TRP A 6 6.34 -6.90 10.43
CA TRP A 6 7.74 -6.56 10.18
C TRP A 6 8.50 -7.79 9.70
N HIS A 7 8.24 -8.96 10.30
CA HIS A 7 8.89 -10.20 9.90
C HIS A 7 8.52 -10.59 8.47
N CYS A 8 7.28 -10.35 8.03
CA CYS A 8 6.87 -10.61 6.65
C CYS A 8 7.60 -9.68 5.67
N SER A 9 7.65 -8.38 5.95
CA SER A 9 8.32 -7.41 5.07
C SER A 9 9.82 -7.70 4.91
N PHE A 10 10.50 -8.07 6.00
CA PHE A 10 11.91 -8.48 5.95
C PHE A 10 12.11 -9.77 5.16
N ALA A 11 11.24 -10.77 5.35
CA ALA A 11 11.32 -12.01 4.58
C ALA A 11 11.17 -11.74 3.08
N GLN A 12 10.19 -10.92 2.69
CA GLN A 12 10.00 -10.52 1.28
C GLN A 12 11.22 -9.79 0.73
N LYS A 13 11.81 -8.85 1.49
CA LYS A 13 13.03 -8.16 1.05
C LYS A 13 14.24 -9.09 0.94
N SER A 14 14.29 -10.15 1.75
CA SER A 14 15.35 -11.16 1.70
C SER A 14 15.20 -12.11 0.51
N SER A 15 13.97 -12.51 0.16
CA SER A 15 13.67 -13.36 -1.00
C SER A 15 13.79 -12.59 -2.32
N HIS A 16 13.40 -11.32 -2.32
CA HIS A 16 13.34 -10.44 -3.49
C HIS A 16 14.10 -9.13 -3.24
N PRO A 17 15.45 -9.14 -3.30
CA PRO A 17 16.28 -7.98 -2.98
C PRO A 17 16.05 -6.78 -3.90
N ASP A 18 15.57 -7.01 -5.12
CA ASP A 18 15.26 -6.02 -6.14
C ASP A 18 13.92 -5.31 -5.90
N TRP A 19 13.01 -5.89 -5.12
CA TRP A 19 11.71 -5.27 -4.87
C TRP A 19 11.83 -3.95 -4.11
N SER A 20 11.10 -2.95 -4.59
CA SER A 20 10.90 -1.69 -3.88
C SER A 20 10.03 -1.91 -2.62
N PRO A 21 10.01 -0.94 -1.68
CA PRO A 21 9.06 -0.97 -0.57
C PRO A 21 7.60 -1.02 -1.03
N ALA A 22 7.26 -0.36 -2.15
CA ALA A 22 5.90 -0.39 -2.71
C ALA A 22 5.57 -1.76 -3.30
N ALA A 23 6.53 -2.39 -3.97
CA ALA A 23 6.41 -3.75 -4.47
C ALA A 23 6.14 -4.75 -3.34
N ILE A 24 6.92 -4.69 -2.24
CA ILE A 24 6.69 -5.54 -1.05
C ILE A 24 5.31 -5.30 -0.45
N LYS A 25 4.90 -4.03 -0.31
CA LYS A 25 3.59 -3.68 0.22
C LYS A 25 2.47 -4.23 -0.67
N SER A 26 2.60 -4.11 -1.97
CA SER A 26 1.66 -4.67 -2.95
C SER A 26 1.60 -6.19 -2.85
N ALA A 27 2.77 -6.82 -2.82
CA ALA A 27 2.98 -8.24 -2.56
C ALA A 27 2.58 -8.68 -1.15
N ILE A 28 2.09 -7.82 -0.26
CA ILE A 28 1.45 -8.23 1.00
C ILE A 28 -0.07 -8.06 0.85
N LEU A 29 -0.52 -6.89 0.39
CA LEU A 29 -1.94 -6.54 0.28
C LEU A 29 -2.71 -7.47 -0.68
N THR A 30 -2.20 -7.77 -1.88
CA THR A 30 -3.00 -8.49 -2.91
C THR A 30 -3.21 -10.00 -2.70
N THR A 31 -2.55 -10.64 -1.73
CA THR A 31 -2.87 -12.02 -1.28
C THR A 31 -3.06 -12.12 0.21
N ALA A 32 -3.43 -11.01 0.85
CA ALA A 32 -4.02 -11.11 2.16
C ALA A 32 -5.27 -12.02 2.11
N GLN A 33 -5.46 -12.78 3.18
CA GLN A 33 -6.50 -13.78 3.33
C GLN A 33 -7.72 -13.13 4.00
N VAL A 34 -8.84 -13.09 3.28
CA VAL A 34 -10.10 -12.48 3.74
C VAL A 34 -10.89 -13.34 4.73
N LEU A 35 -10.51 -14.62 4.88
CA LEU A 35 -11.16 -15.57 5.79
C LEU A 35 -10.22 -15.95 6.93
N ASN A 36 -10.80 -16.17 8.11
CA ASN A 36 -10.08 -16.77 9.22
C ASN A 36 -9.82 -18.27 8.99
N LEU A 37 -9.09 -18.91 9.90
CA LEU A 37 -8.76 -20.34 9.84
C LEU A 37 -9.99 -21.27 9.80
N GLY A 38 -11.13 -20.80 10.29
CA GLY A 38 -12.41 -21.53 10.25
C GLY A 38 -13.19 -21.33 8.96
N VAL A 39 -12.60 -20.71 7.93
CA VAL A 39 -13.24 -20.38 6.65
C VAL A 39 -14.47 -19.48 6.87
N LYS A 40 -14.38 -18.57 7.84
CA LYS A 40 -15.40 -17.56 8.13
C LYS A 40 -14.84 -16.15 7.91
N PRO A 41 -15.70 -15.14 7.69
CA PRO A 41 -15.27 -13.75 7.69
C PRO A 41 -14.49 -13.40 8.96
N ILE A 42 -13.52 -12.50 8.84
CA ILE A 42 -12.83 -11.92 9.99
C ILE A 42 -13.85 -11.09 10.78
N VAL A 43 -13.77 -11.17 12.10
CA VAL A 43 -14.65 -10.44 13.01
C VAL A 43 -13.88 -9.38 13.78
N ASP A 44 -14.58 -8.31 14.14
CA ASP A 44 -14.06 -7.23 14.97
C ASP A 44 -14.16 -7.57 16.46
N GLU A 45 -13.79 -6.63 17.32
CA GLU A 45 -13.86 -6.75 18.78
C GLU A 45 -15.29 -6.88 19.32
N THR A 46 -16.29 -6.47 18.53
CA THR A 46 -17.72 -6.59 18.87
C THR A 46 -18.31 -7.95 18.45
N LEU A 47 -17.47 -8.83 17.87
CA LEU A 47 -17.85 -10.11 17.29
C LEU A 47 -18.75 -9.98 16.04
N GLY A 48 -18.81 -8.79 15.45
CA GLY A 48 -19.45 -8.53 14.16
C GLY A 48 -18.49 -8.76 13.00
N PRO A 49 -18.98 -8.87 11.74
CA PRO A 49 -18.11 -8.90 10.57
C PRO A 49 -17.25 -7.64 10.51
N ALA A 50 -15.93 -7.80 10.46
CA ALA A 50 -15.01 -6.67 10.40
C ALA A 50 -15.08 -5.99 9.04
N ASP A 51 -15.14 -4.65 9.04
CA ASP A 51 -15.14 -3.87 7.82
C ASP A 51 -13.73 -3.66 7.24
N ILE A 52 -13.67 -2.96 6.11
CA ILE A 52 -12.42 -2.65 5.41
C ILE A 52 -11.53 -1.66 6.20
N PHE A 53 -12.08 -0.89 7.12
CA PHE A 53 -11.28 0.03 7.95
C PHE A 53 -10.64 -0.70 9.13
N ALA A 54 -11.28 -1.75 9.63
CA ALA A 54 -10.75 -2.63 10.66
C ALA A 54 -9.69 -3.60 10.10
N THR A 55 -9.89 -4.12 8.88
CA THR A 55 -9.04 -5.19 8.33
C THR A 55 -8.13 -4.77 7.18
N GLY A 56 -8.38 -3.64 6.53
CA GLY A 56 -7.67 -3.24 5.32
C GLY A 56 -7.83 -4.27 4.21
N ALA A 57 -6.71 -4.87 3.79
CA ALA A 57 -6.71 -5.98 2.82
C ALA A 57 -6.96 -7.36 3.44
N ALA A 58 -7.18 -7.44 4.76
CA ALA A 58 -7.31 -8.65 5.58
C ALA A 58 -5.98 -9.25 6.07
N HIS A 59 -5.98 -10.54 6.46
CA HIS A 59 -4.88 -11.14 7.20
C HIS A 59 -3.67 -11.49 6.31
N VAL A 60 -2.44 -11.18 6.75
CA VAL A 60 -1.24 -11.46 5.96
C VAL A 60 -1.08 -12.96 5.67
N ASN A 61 -0.69 -13.30 4.44
CA ASN A 61 -0.32 -14.66 4.03
C ASN A 61 1.10 -14.66 3.44
N PRO A 62 2.13 -14.90 4.27
CA PRO A 62 3.53 -14.81 3.84
C PRO A 62 3.88 -15.77 2.71
N SER A 63 3.35 -16.99 2.72
CA SER A 63 3.63 -18.00 1.69
C SER A 63 3.09 -17.58 0.32
N ARG A 64 1.92 -16.93 0.28
CA ARG A 64 1.36 -16.39 -0.98
C ARG A 64 1.94 -15.03 -1.36
N ALA A 65 2.58 -14.32 -0.44
CA ALA A 65 3.29 -13.08 -0.71
C ALA A 65 4.60 -13.31 -1.48
N ASP A 66 5.25 -14.45 -1.25
CA ASP A 66 6.55 -14.79 -1.86
C ASP A 66 6.43 -15.13 -3.37
N ASP A 67 5.35 -15.79 -3.80
CA ASP A 67 5.09 -16.19 -5.19
C ASP A 67 3.92 -15.40 -5.80
N ARG A 68 4.17 -14.13 -6.13
CA ARG A 68 3.17 -13.22 -6.70
C ARG A 68 3.39 -13.03 -8.19
N GLY A 69 2.32 -13.16 -8.97
CA GLY A 69 2.35 -12.88 -10.41
C GLY A 69 2.29 -11.40 -10.78
N LEU A 70 1.53 -10.58 -10.03
CA LEU A 70 1.33 -9.15 -10.31
C LEU A 70 1.66 -8.30 -9.08
N ILE A 71 2.47 -7.26 -9.30
CA ILE A 71 2.92 -6.31 -8.28
C ILE A 71 2.65 -4.89 -8.78
N PHE A 72 2.12 -4.07 -7.89
CA PHE A 72 1.89 -2.64 -8.11
C PHE A 72 3.10 -1.90 -7.52
N ASP A 73 4.07 -1.59 -8.37
CA ASP A 73 5.29 -0.89 -7.95
C ASP A 73 5.17 0.64 -8.13
N LEU A 74 5.86 1.38 -7.26
CA LEU A 74 5.90 2.84 -7.22
C LEU A 74 7.26 3.30 -6.72
N GLU A 75 7.83 4.29 -7.40
CA GLU A 75 9.01 5.00 -6.95
C GLU A 75 8.63 6.25 -6.14
N PRO A 76 9.53 6.78 -5.28
CA PRO A 76 9.29 8.03 -4.57
C PRO A 76 8.91 9.21 -5.48
N ALA A 77 9.42 9.23 -6.71
CA ALA A 77 9.11 10.28 -7.68
C ALA A 77 7.65 10.23 -8.18
N ASP A 78 7.02 9.04 -8.20
CA ASP A 78 5.63 8.88 -8.65
C ASP A 78 4.63 9.52 -7.68
N TYR A 79 5.03 9.73 -6.42
CA TYR A 79 4.21 10.45 -5.45
C TYR A 79 4.15 11.96 -5.72
N ILE A 80 5.09 12.51 -6.50
CA ILE A 80 5.12 13.95 -6.80
C ILE A 80 3.88 14.39 -7.60
N PRO A 81 3.58 13.82 -8.78
CA PRO A 81 2.38 14.20 -9.54
C PRO A 81 1.08 13.89 -8.76
N TYR A 82 1.09 12.89 -7.87
CA TYR A 82 -0.02 12.60 -6.98
C TYR A 82 -0.25 13.71 -5.95
N LEU A 83 0.80 14.17 -5.27
CA LEU A 83 0.72 15.29 -4.33
C LEU A 83 0.28 16.58 -5.03
N CYS A 84 0.75 16.81 -6.26
CA CYS A 84 0.31 17.91 -7.09
C CYS A 84 -1.20 17.82 -7.42
N GLY A 85 -1.72 16.62 -7.72
CA GLY A 85 -3.15 16.39 -7.96
C GLY A 85 -4.05 16.58 -6.74
N LEU A 86 -3.50 16.33 -5.54
CA LEU A 86 -4.15 16.66 -4.27
C LEU A 86 -4.10 18.15 -3.92
N ASN A 87 -3.58 19.00 -4.81
CA ASN A 87 -3.52 20.45 -4.66
C ASN A 87 -2.63 20.93 -3.48
N TYR A 88 -1.56 20.18 -3.18
CA TYR A 88 -0.48 20.65 -2.29
C TYR A 88 0.33 21.75 -2.98
N SER A 89 0.86 22.70 -2.21
CA SER A 89 1.76 23.72 -2.74
C SER A 89 3.16 23.18 -3.01
N ASP A 90 3.89 23.78 -3.95
CA ASP A 90 5.28 23.45 -4.26
C ASP A 90 6.16 23.42 -2.99
N ASP A 91 5.95 24.37 -2.06
CA ASP A 91 6.66 24.45 -0.77
C ASP A 91 6.36 23.24 0.14
N GLN A 92 5.08 22.81 0.21
CA GLN A 92 4.70 21.65 1.02
C GLN A 92 5.30 20.36 0.45
N ILE A 93 5.29 20.21 -0.87
CA ILE A 93 5.89 19.06 -1.55
C ILE A 93 7.39 19.05 -1.31
N GLN A 94 8.05 20.20 -1.34
CA GLN A 94 9.48 20.31 -1.03
C GLN A 94 9.79 19.90 0.40
N ILE A 95 8.94 20.23 1.39
CA ILE A 95 9.12 19.78 2.77
C ILE A 95 8.99 18.25 2.88
N ILE A 96 8.03 17.64 2.17
CA ILE A 96 7.77 16.20 2.23
C ILE A 96 8.86 15.41 1.51
N THR A 97 9.20 15.81 0.29
CA THR A 97 10.11 15.07 -0.61
C THR A 97 11.57 15.46 -0.41
N GLN A 98 11.84 16.59 0.25
CA GLN A 98 13.17 17.21 0.35
C GLN A 98 13.77 17.55 -1.03
N GLN A 99 12.92 17.74 -2.05
CA GLN A 99 13.30 18.06 -3.41
C GLN A 99 12.58 19.33 -3.88
N THR A 100 13.26 20.19 -4.62
CA THR A 100 12.62 21.35 -5.24
C THR A 100 11.81 20.89 -6.45
N VAL A 101 10.49 20.98 -6.34
CA VAL A 101 9.54 20.53 -7.35
C VAL A 101 8.64 21.69 -7.74
N LYS A 102 8.28 21.76 -9.03
CA LYS A 102 7.20 22.63 -9.50
C LYS A 102 6.11 21.78 -10.15
N CYS A 103 4.90 21.81 -9.58
CA CYS A 103 3.77 21.05 -10.14
C CYS A 103 3.44 21.44 -11.59
N SER A 104 3.70 22.69 -11.97
CA SER A 104 3.56 23.17 -13.36
C SER A 104 4.44 22.42 -14.38
N GLN A 105 5.56 21.83 -13.94
CA GLN A 105 6.49 21.11 -14.81
C GLN A 105 6.25 19.60 -14.82
N VAL A 106 5.87 19.02 -13.68
CA VAL A 106 5.66 17.57 -13.51
C VAL A 106 4.27 17.15 -13.96
N GLY A 107 3.28 18.05 -13.90
CA GLY A 107 1.89 17.72 -14.11
C GLY A 107 1.25 17.13 -12.84
N ALA A 108 -0.06 16.93 -12.91
CA ALA A 108 -0.86 16.40 -11.82
C ALA A 108 -1.61 15.15 -12.30
N ILE A 109 -1.68 14.13 -11.45
CA ILE A 109 -2.56 12.98 -11.65
C ILE A 109 -3.71 13.01 -10.64
N PRO A 110 -4.94 12.61 -11.01
CA PRO A 110 -6.02 12.41 -10.06
C PRO A 110 -5.65 11.42 -8.96
N GLU A 111 -6.27 11.58 -7.79
CA GLU A 111 -6.05 10.73 -6.62
C GLU A 111 -6.25 9.24 -6.90
N ALA A 112 -7.17 8.91 -7.82
CA ALA A 112 -7.50 7.55 -8.21
C ALA A 112 -6.49 6.90 -9.17
N GLN A 113 -5.52 7.65 -9.71
CA GLN A 113 -4.57 7.16 -10.72
C GLN A 113 -3.19 6.79 -10.17
N LEU A 114 -2.96 6.95 -8.86
CA LEU A 114 -1.75 6.41 -8.23
C LEU A 114 -1.77 4.88 -8.33
N ASN A 115 -0.64 4.26 -8.69
CA ASN A 115 -0.50 2.79 -8.86
C ASN A 115 -0.50 2.06 -7.50
N TYR A 116 -1.56 2.22 -6.74
CA TYR A 116 -1.73 1.70 -5.40
C TYR A 116 -2.74 0.53 -5.42
N PRO A 117 -2.45 -0.60 -4.74
CA PRO A 117 -3.24 -1.84 -4.84
C PRO A 117 -4.55 -1.79 -4.04
N PHE A 118 -5.17 -0.63 -3.90
CA PHE A 118 -6.40 -0.41 -3.16
C PHE A 118 -7.23 0.67 -3.83
N ILE A 119 -8.53 0.43 -3.97
CA ILE A 119 -9.48 1.38 -4.54
C ILE A 119 -10.44 1.75 -3.43
N PHE A 120 -10.54 3.05 -3.16
CA PHE A 120 -11.47 3.59 -2.20
C PHE A 120 -12.45 4.53 -2.92
N TYR A 121 -13.74 4.23 -2.82
CA TYR A 121 -14.80 5.05 -3.41
C TYR A 121 -15.80 5.40 -2.30
N PHE A 122 -15.99 6.69 -2.04
CA PHE A 122 -17.06 7.15 -1.17
C PHE A 122 -18.36 7.12 -1.99
N ILE A 123 -19.32 6.30 -1.56
CA ILE A 123 -20.68 6.23 -2.11
C ILE A 123 -21.59 7.16 -1.31
#